data_AF-A0A291RC84-F1
#
_entry.id   AF-A0A291RC84-F1
#
_cell.length_a   1.000
_cell.length_b   1.000
_cell.length_c   1.000
_cell.angle_alpha   90.00
_cell.angle_beta   90.00
_cell.angle_gamma   90.00
#
_symmetry.space_group_name_H-M   'P 1'
#
loop_
_entity.id
_entity.type
_entity.pdbx_description
1 polymer ?
#
loop_
_entity_poly.entity_id
_entity_poly.type
_entity_poly.pdbx_seq_one_letter_code
_entity_poly.pdbx_strand_id
1 'polypeptide(L)'
;MRDVGSPEFDWRDLLVLIRQSPRDSALMAAAHPEAARWGQGEFLLAELVDLTALLLWAKTVDGAKNRNRPRPYPRPGVDDPVARRVSGHAVPLTEVRDRLRALRNHAEGRG
;
A
#
# COMPACT_ATOMS: atom_id res chain seq x y z
N MET A 1 19.52 20.63 -7.11
CA MET A 1 19.36 22.01 -7.63
C MET A 1 20.38 22.89 -6.93
N ARG A 2 21.19 23.65 -7.67
CA ARG A 2 22.29 24.44 -7.08
C ARG A 2 21.92 25.91 -6.83
N ASP A 3 20.96 26.45 -7.59
CA ASP A 3 20.67 27.89 -7.63
C ASP A 3 19.41 28.27 -6.84
N VAL A 4 18.82 27.35 -6.08
CA VAL A 4 17.63 27.62 -5.26
C VAL A 4 17.94 28.71 -4.23
N GLY A 5 17.20 29.81 -4.29
CA GLY A 5 17.39 30.98 -3.42
C GLY A 5 18.36 32.02 -3.98
N SER A 6 18.92 31.82 -5.18
CA SER A 6 19.65 32.85 -5.90
C SER A 6 18.70 33.82 -6.62
N PRO A 7 19.17 35.02 -7.03
CA PRO A 7 18.39 35.95 -7.85
C PRO A 7 18.04 35.43 -9.24
N GLU A 8 18.75 34.39 -9.71
CA GLU A 8 18.58 33.80 -11.04
C GLU A 8 17.48 32.73 -11.04
N PHE A 9 17.05 32.26 -9.86
CA PHE A 9 15.97 31.31 -9.69
C PHE A 9 14.65 32.05 -9.48
N ASP A 10 13.81 32.09 -10.51
CA ASP A 10 12.55 32.82 -10.46
C ASP A 10 11.33 31.90 -10.19
N TRP A 11 10.16 32.51 -10.02
CA TRP A 11 8.91 31.77 -9.78
C TRP A 11 8.48 30.90 -10.96
N ARG A 12 8.92 31.25 -12.18
CA ARG A 12 8.64 30.48 -13.39
C ARG A 12 9.48 29.21 -13.40
N ASP A 13 10.74 29.25 -12.96
CA ASP A 13 11.59 28.08 -12.79
C ASP A 13 10.98 27.10 -11.78
N LEU A 14 10.53 27.60 -10.63
CA LEU A 14 9.83 26.77 -9.64
C LEU A 14 8.57 26.12 -10.22
N LEU A 15 7.76 26.89 -10.96
CA LEU A 15 6.56 26.37 -11.62
C LEU A 15 6.89 25.26 -12.62
N VAL A 16 7.97 25.40 -13.40
CA VAL A 16 8.42 24.39 -14.35
C VAL A 16 8.79 23.10 -13.61
N LEU A 17 9.56 23.20 -12.52
CA LEU A 17 9.97 22.02 -11.74
C LEU A 17 8.78 21.29 -11.12
N ILE A 18 7.81 22.03 -10.58
CA ILE A 18 6.58 21.45 -10.05
C ILE A 18 5.80 20.75 -11.18
N ARG A 19 5.61 21.41 -12.32
CA ARG A 19 4.81 20.85 -13.43
C ARG A 19 5.47 19.68 -14.15
N GLN A 20 6.80 19.65 -14.18
CA GLN A 20 7.57 18.58 -14.81
C GLN A 20 8.06 17.54 -13.79
N SER A 21 7.60 17.62 -12.53
CA SER A 21 7.98 16.66 -11.50
C SER A 21 7.56 15.25 -11.90
N PRO A 22 8.47 14.27 -11.90
CA PRO A 22 8.14 12.88 -12.15
C PRO A 22 7.09 12.36 -11.18
N ARG A 23 6.33 11.34 -11.62
CA ARG A 23 5.27 10.72 -10.81
C ARG A 23 5.80 10.11 -9.51
N ASP A 24 7.03 9.60 -9.54
CA ASP A 24 7.74 9.00 -8.41
C ASP A 24 8.51 10.02 -7.55
N SER A 25 8.38 11.32 -7.85
CA SER A 25 9.01 12.38 -7.06
C SER A 25 8.42 12.49 -5.65
N ALA A 26 9.23 12.99 -4.71
CA ALA A 26 8.79 13.24 -3.33
C ALA A 26 7.61 14.23 -3.26
N LEU A 27 7.55 15.21 -4.18
CA LEU A 27 6.44 16.15 -4.28
C LEU A 27 5.13 15.44 -4.62
N MET A 28 5.14 14.60 -5.66
CA MET A 28 3.98 13.82 -6.05
C MET A 28 3.57 12.81 -4.98
N ALA A 29 4.55 12.22 -4.27
CA ALA A 29 4.31 11.33 -3.14
C ALA A 29 3.62 12.03 -1.96
N ALA A 30 3.99 13.27 -1.67
CA ALA A 30 3.37 14.05 -0.60
C ALA A 30 1.97 14.57 -1.00
N ALA A 31 1.80 15.00 -2.25
CA ALA A 31 0.54 15.55 -2.74
C ALA A 31 -0.54 14.48 -3.00
N HIS A 32 -0.12 13.30 -3.45
CA HIS A 32 -1.00 12.18 -3.85
C HIS A 32 -0.49 10.85 -3.27
N PRO A 33 -0.51 10.68 -1.94
CA PRO A 33 0.08 9.51 -1.29
C PRO A 33 -0.51 8.17 -1.77
N GLU A 34 -1.79 8.16 -2.17
CA GLU A 34 -2.47 7.01 -2.77
C GLU A 34 -1.99 6.67 -4.19
N ALA A 35 -1.67 7.68 -5.00
CA ALA A 35 -1.31 7.51 -6.42
C ALA A 35 0.21 7.35 -6.65
N ALA A 36 1.01 7.62 -5.62
CA ALA A 36 2.46 7.61 -5.65
C ALA A 36 3.07 6.21 -5.73
N ARG A 37 2.40 5.21 -5.15
CA ARG A 37 2.80 3.80 -5.27
C ARG A 37 1.99 3.02 -6.29
N TRP A 38 0.77 3.47 -6.58
CA TRP A 38 -0.15 2.77 -7.47
C TRP A 38 -0.55 3.66 -8.63
N GLY A 39 0.05 3.38 -9.77
CA GLY A 39 -0.33 3.93 -11.05
C GLY A 39 -1.02 2.95 -11.96
N GLN A 40 -1.35 3.45 -13.14
CA GLN A 40 -2.06 2.68 -14.16
C GLN A 40 -1.28 1.40 -14.52
N GLY A 41 0.06 1.49 -14.58
CA GLY A 41 0.93 0.35 -14.84
C GLY A 41 0.84 -0.70 -13.73
N GLU A 42 0.89 -0.28 -12.47
CA GLU A 42 0.79 -1.19 -11.32
C GLU A 42 -0.57 -1.89 -11.25
N PHE A 43 -1.66 -1.17 -11.55
CA PHE A 43 -3.00 -1.77 -11.66
C PHE A 43 -3.06 -2.80 -12.80
N LEU A 44 -2.51 -2.50 -13.97
CA LEU A 44 -2.50 -3.43 -15.10
C LEU A 44 -1.62 -4.66 -14.84
N LEU A 45 -0.48 -4.47 -14.16
CA LEU A 45 0.40 -5.58 -13.77
C LEU A 45 -0.26 -6.48 -12.72
N ALA A 46 -0.94 -5.89 -11.74
CA ALA A 46 -1.71 -6.66 -10.75
C ALA A 46 -2.80 -7.50 -11.43
N GLU A 47 -3.53 -6.90 -12.39
CA GLU A 47 -4.55 -7.62 -13.17
C GLU A 47 -3.93 -8.76 -14.00
N LEU A 48 -2.77 -8.53 -14.62
CA LEU A 48 -2.05 -9.57 -15.36
C LEU A 48 -1.63 -10.73 -14.45
N VAL A 49 -1.12 -10.44 -13.25
CA VAL A 49 -0.77 -11.46 -12.24
C VAL A 49 -2.01 -12.28 -11.86
N ASP A 50 -3.14 -11.62 -11.61
CA ASP A 50 -4.40 -12.27 -11.25
C ASP A 50 -4.91 -13.22 -12.34
N LEU A 51 -4.95 -12.72 -13.59
CA LEU A 51 -5.38 -13.51 -14.74
C LEU A 51 -4.46 -14.70 -14.99
N THR A 52 -3.15 -14.53 -14.82
CA THR A 52 -2.17 -15.61 -15.01
C THR A 52 -2.33 -16.69 -13.94
N ALA A 53 -2.50 -16.29 -12.68
CA ALA A 53 -2.77 -17.23 -11.59
C ALA A 53 -4.06 -18.00 -11.83
N LEU A 54 -5.13 -17.33 -12.28
CA LEU A 54 -6.40 -17.96 -12.63
C LEU A 54 -6.27 -18.94 -13.80
N LEU A 55 -5.55 -18.58 -14.86
CA LEU A 55 -5.31 -19.47 -16.00
C LEU A 55 -4.55 -20.73 -15.61
N LEU A 56 -3.51 -20.59 -14.79
CA LEU A 56 -2.76 -21.73 -14.28
C LEU A 56 -3.63 -22.62 -13.39
N TRP A 57 -4.35 -22.00 -12.44
CA TRP A 57 -5.28 -22.70 -11.56
C TRP A 57 -6.36 -23.47 -12.34
N ALA A 58 -6.92 -22.88 -13.39
CA ALA A 58 -7.95 -23.51 -14.22
C ALA A 58 -7.47 -24.80 -14.92
N LYS A 59 -6.15 -25.01 -15.04
CA LYS A 59 -5.54 -26.23 -15.60
C LYS A 59 -5.28 -27.32 -14.54
N THR A 60 -5.59 -27.07 -13.27
CA THR A 60 -5.36 -28.02 -12.18
C THR A 60 -6.61 -28.85 -11.85
N VAL A 61 -6.42 -29.94 -11.08
CA VAL A 61 -7.52 -30.72 -10.51
C VAL A 61 -8.40 -29.86 -9.59
N ASP A 62 -7.81 -28.91 -8.89
CA ASP A 62 -8.52 -27.96 -8.04
C ASP A 62 -9.38 -27.01 -8.88
N GLY A 63 -8.88 -26.55 -10.02
CA GLY A 63 -9.65 -25.80 -11.02
C GLY A 63 -10.88 -26.55 -11.51
N ALA A 64 -10.69 -27.82 -11.90
CA ALA A 64 -11.79 -28.69 -12.35
C ALA A 64 -12.86 -28.94 -11.27
N LYS A 65 -12.46 -28.87 -9.98
CA LYS A 65 -13.35 -29.07 -8.82
C LYS A 65 -13.73 -27.76 -8.12
N ASN A 66 -13.42 -26.61 -8.71
CA ASN A 66 -13.64 -25.27 -8.16
C ASN A 66 -13.18 -25.11 -6.70
N ARG A 67 -11.98 -25.59 -6.38
CA ARG A 67 -11.36 -25.50 -5.06
C ARG A 67 -10.12 -24.61 -5.10
N ASN A 68 -9.75 -24.04 -3.95
CA ASN A 68 -8.49 -23.31 -3.77
C ASN A 68 -8.20 -22.26 -4.86
N ARG A 69 -9.24 -21.54 -5.30
CA ARG A 69 -9.09 -20.49 -6.32
C ARG A 69 -8.12 -19.42 -5.80
N PRO A 70 -7.13 -18.99 -6.62
CA PRO A 70 -6.16 -18.00 -6.19
C PRO A 70 -6.84 -16.68 -5.83
N ARG A 71 -6.27 -16.01 -4.84
CA ARG A 71 -6.73 -14.69 -4.41
C ARG A 71 -6.14 -13.61 -5.33
N PRO A 72 -6.88 -12.54 -5.63
CA PRO A 72 -6.33 -11.39 -6.31
C PRO A 72 -5.13 -10.78 -5.56
N TYR A 73 -4.21 -10.20 -6.30
CA TYR A 73 -3.09 -9.46 -5.78
C TYR A 73 -3.61 -8.23 -5.01
N PRO A 74 -3.18 -8.04 -3.74
CA PRO A 74 -3.69 -6.99 -2.88
C PRO A 74 -3.32 -5.61 -3.46
N ARG A 75 -4.33 -4.75 -3.64
CA ARG A 75 -4.16 -3.42 -4.23
C ARG A 75 -5.08 -2.37 -3.60
N PRO A 76 -4.66 -1.09 -3.50
CA PRO A 76 -5.47 -0.03 -2.92
C PRO A 76 -6.81 0.13 -3.64
N GLY A 77 -7.85 0.47 -2.87
CA GLY A 77 -9.19 0.69 -3.39
C GLY A 77 -9.95 -0.59 -3.81
N VAL A 78 -9.33 -1.77 -3.70
CA VAL A 78 -9.99 -3.05 -3.93
C VAL A 78 -10.07 -3.80 -2.60
N ASP A 79 -11.29 -3.98 -2.11
CA ASP A 79 -11.53 -4.78 -0.93
C ASP A 79 -11.22 -6.25 -1.23
N ASP A 80 -10.35 -6.88 -0.43
CA ASP A 80 -10.19 -8.33 -0.44
C ASP A 80 -11.40 -8.95 0.29
N PRO A 81 -12.29 -9.68 -0.41
CA PRO A 81 -13.49 -10.25 0.20
C PRO A 81 -13.17 -11.32 1.27
N VAL A 82 -11.93 -11.82 1.31
CA VAL A 82 -11.45 -12.81 2.27
C VAL A 82 -10.47 -12.22 3.28
N ALA A 83 -10.14 -10.92 3.17
CA ALA A 83 -9.39 -10.25 4.23
C ALA A 83 -10.21 -10.29 5.51
N ARG A 84 -9.59 -10.81 6.58
CA ARG A 84 -10.20 -10.83 7.90
C ARG A 84 -10.48 -9.38 8.31
N ARG A 85 -11.76 -8.97 8.24
CA ARG A 85 -12.20 -7.72 8.86
C ARG A 85 -11.89 -7.81 10.34
N VAL A 86 -10.86 -7.08 10.77
CA VAL A 86 -10.59 -6.87 12.19
C VAL A 86 -11.57 -5.80 12.65
N SER A 87 -12.71 -6.25 13.18
CA SER A 87 -13.64 -5.34 13.84
C SER A 87 -13.14 -5.04 15.26
N GLY A 88 -13.03 -3.78 15.60
CA GLY A 88 -12.70 -3.33 16.95
C GLY A 88 -13.29 -1.95 17.20
N HIS A 89 -13.54 -1.63 18.47
CA HIS A 89 -13.88 -0.26 18.87
C HIS A 89 -12.57 0.51 19.07
N ALA A 90 -12.55 1.78 18.66
CA ALA A 90 -11.41 2.64 18.92
C ALA A 90 -11.20 2.74 20.44
N VAL A 91 -10.02 2.34 20.91
CA VAL A 91 -9.61 2.46 22.31
C VAL A 91 -8.57 3.58 22.45
N PRO A 92 -8.57 4.32 23.56
CA PRO A 92 -7.53 5.32 23.82
C PRO A 92 -6.14 4.69 23.81
N LEU A 93 -5.14 5.43 23.31
CA LEU A 93 -3.75 4.98 23.23
C LEU A 93 -3.16 4.58 24.61
N THR A 94 -3.68 5.19 25.68
CA THR A 94 -3.31 4.84 27.06
C THR A 94 -3.66 3.39 27.40
N GLU A 95 -4.85 2.94 27.03
CA GLU A 95 -5.31 1.56 27.25
C GLU A 95 -4.45 0.56 26.47
N VAL A 96 -4.08 0.89 25.23
CA VAL A 96 -3.18 0.06 24.42
C VAL A 96 -1.82 -0.07 25.10
N ARG A 97 -1.26 1.04 25.58
CA ARG A 97 0.03 1.06 26.28
C ARG A 97 0.00 0.21 27.54
N ASP A 98 -1.08 0.27 28.31
CA ASP A 98 -1.21 -0.46 29.57
C ASP A 98 -1.37 -1.96 29.32
N ARG A 99 -2.15 -2.36 28.29
CA ARG A 99 -2.22 -3.77 27.82
C ARG A 99 -0.86 -4.30 27.40
N LEU A 100 -0.11 -3.55 26.60
CA LEU A 100 1.22 -3.97 26.14
C LEU A 100 2.22 -4.11 27.30
N ARG A 101 2.15 -3.23 28.30
CA ARG A 101 2.96 -3.36 29.53
C ARG A 101 2.60 -4.62 30.32
N ALA A 102 1.31 -4.90 30.49
CA ALA A 102 0.84 -6.09 31.20
C ALA A 102 1.29 -7.40 30.53
N LEU A 103 1.23 -7.46 29.19
CA LEU A 103 1.70 -8.61 28.41
C LEU A 103 3.20 -8.86 28.58
N ARG A 104 4.01 -7.80 28.59
CA ARG A 104 5.47 -7.90 28.78
C ARG A 104 5.81 -8.43 30.18
N ASN A 105 5.18 -7.88 31.22
CA ASN A 105 5.41 -8.32 32.60
C ASN A 105 4.99 -9.80 32.79
N HIS A 106 3.94 -10.26 32.10
CA HIS A 106 3.55 -11.67 32.09
C HIS A 106 4.51 -12.60 31.35
N ALA A 107 5.22 -12.10 30.34
CA ALA A 107 6.27 -12.86 29.65
C ALA A 107 7.53 -12.99 30.52
N GLU A 108 7.87 -11.93 31.27
CA GLU A 108 9.02 -11.90 32.18
C GLU A 108 8.80 -12.73 33.46
N GLY A 109 7.55 -12.88 33.93
CA GLY A 109 7.22 -13.67 35.12
C GLY A 109 7.01 -15.18 34.90
N ARG A 110 7.16 -15.69 33.67
CA ARG A 110 7.15 -17.14 33.35
C ARG A 110 8.54 -17.69 32.99
N GLY A 111 9.60 -16.94 33.33
CA GLY A 111 11.00 -17.36 33.24
C GLY A 111 11.49 -17.95 34.55
#